data_AF-A0AAN7TFQ1-F1
#
_entry.id   AF-A0AAN7TFQ1-F1
#
_cell.length_a   1.000
_cell.length_b   1.000
_cell.length_c   1.000
_cell.angle_alpha   90.00
_cell.angle_beta   90.00
_cell.angle_gamma   90.00
#
_symmetry.space_group_name_H-M   'P 1'
#
loop_
_entity.id
_entity.type
_entity.pdbx_description
1 polymer ?
#
loop_
_entity_poly.entity_id
_entity_poly.type
_entity_poly.pdbx_seq_one_letter_code
_entity_poly.pdbx_strand_id
1 'polypeptide(L)'
;MAEAAAPIERRNGAPPLPAALSEDNRHNIYPDPNKPLDPGDPHGLGETPEQHAAHASIATRKLWGMDRRQENYLFYVWMISSLCLLIAAAVIGRYYRTWHPAFIGVMTAFMVTHWAGWLQTAVGMAQRASWVREEADLETRKQYLYLAVRLNRLMLPTAIIGLSTFIPGYVDRDDTPHDLPYWLLFLLIFIWNAVFSVMNAYNNITWESDRLEFEGGEQPFRITKLAILGLPSPKEKFSSGKQREGKEI
;
A
#
# COMPACT_ATOMS: atom_id res chain seq x y z
N MET A 1 71.73 48.83 34.08
CA MET A 1 70.82 48.69 32.93
C MET A 1 69.40 48.85 33.45
N ALA A 2 68.71 49.91 33.00
CA ALA A 2 67.25 50.15 32.95
C ALA A 2 66.42 50.02 34.25
N GLU A 3 65.28 50.69 34.45
CA GLU A 3 64.66 51.95 34.05
C GLU A 3 63.37 52.02 34.90
N ALA A 4 62.92 53.22 35.25
CA ALA A 4 61.74 53.45 36.09
C ALA A 4 60.41 53.19 35.36
N ALA A 5 59.31 52.95 36.10
CA ALA A 5 58.01 53.64 35.95
C ALA A 5 56.85 52.94 36.69
N ALA A 6 55.82 53.74 36.95
CA ALA A 6 54.72 53.64 37.91
C ALA A 6 53.45 52.86 37.38
N PRO A 7 52.33 52.80 38.14
CA PRO A 7 51.21 51.87 37.94
C PRO A 7 50.10 52.42 37.01
N ILE A 8 49.24 51.54 36.47
CA ILE A 8 48.09 51.91 35.62
C ILE A 8 46.82 51.13 36.01
N GLU A 9 45.79 51.86 36.44
CA GLU A 9 44.38 51.45 36.46
C GLU A 9 43.83 51.25 35.04
N ARG A 10 42.89 50.30 34.86
CA ARG A 10 41.79 50.47 33.90
C ARG A 10 40.44 50.07 34.50
N ARG A 11 39.54 51.03 34.43
CA ARG A 11 38.12 51.03 34.78
C ARG A 11 37.28 50.48 33.59
N ASN A 12 36.07 50.00 33.92
CA ASN A 12 34.83 49.95 33.11
C ASN A 12 34.52 48.69 32.25
N GLY A 13 33.58 47.87 32.74
CA GLY A 13 32.23 47.73 32.19
C GLY A 13 31.99 46.84 30.96
N ALA A 14 31.43 45.63 31.17
CA ALA A 14 30.53 44.94 30.25
C ALA A 14 29.66 43.91 31.03
N PRO A 15 28.42 43.63 30.57
CA PRO A 15 27.23 43.35 31.40
C PRO A 15 27.03 41.88 31.79
N PRO A 16 26.09 41.56 32.72
CA PRO A 16 25.62 40.18 32.88
C PRO A 16 25.00 39.71 31.57
N LEU A 17 25.42 38.53 31.09
CA LEU A 17 24.81 37.88 29.93
C LEU A 17 23.31 37.64 30.22
N PRO A 18 22.43 37.93 29.26
CA PRO A 18 21.00 37.76 29.43
C PRO A 18 20.66 36.28 29.63
N ALA A 19 19.73 36.03 30.54
CA ALA A 19 19.00 34.77 30.64
C ALA A 19 18.34 34.49 29.28
N ALA A 20 18.97 33.63 28.49
CA ALA A 20 18.42 33.18 27.23
C ALA A 20 18.85 31.73 27.01
N LEU A 21 17.82 30.90 26.86
CA LEU A 21 17.83 29.53 26.37
C LEU A 21 18.21 28.49 27.43
N SER A 22 17.16 27.99 28.10
CA SER A 22 17.17 26.70 28.76
C SER A 22 17.85 25.67 27.85
N GLU A 23 18.92 25.06 28.33
CA GLU A 23 19.64 23.93 27.72
C GLU A 23 18.80 22.64 27.65
N ASP A 24 17.47 22.72 27.73
CA ASP A 24 16.58 21.56 27.85
C ASP A 24 15.97 21.09 26.52
N ASN A 25 16.39 21.68 25.39
CA ASN A 25 15.79 21.36 24.07
C ASN A 25 16.77 20.73 23.07
N ARG A 26 17.79 20.01 23.57
CA ARG A 26 18.81 19.34 22.73
C ARG A 26 18.67 17.82 22.62
N HIS A 27 17.53 17.23 22.97
CA HIS A 27 17.29 15.80 22.78
C HIS A 27 15.96 15.52 22.06
N ASN A 28 15.99 15.63 20.73
CA ASN A 28 15.46 14.62 19.80
C ASN A 28 15.54 15.15 18.36
N ILE A 29 16.70 14.98 17.73
CA ILE A 29 16.89 15.26 16.28
C ILE A 29 16.20 14.16 15.43
N TYR A 30 15.73 13.09 16.06
CA TYR A 30 14.93 12.06 15.41
C TYR A 30 13.48 12.18 15.91
N PRO A 31 12.50 12.40 15.00
CA PRO A 31 11.10 12.24 15.35
C PRO A 31 10.91 10.84 15.93
N ASP A 32 10.35 10.73 17.14
CA ASP A 32 10.03 9.43 17.71
C ASP A 32 9.00 8.73 16.79
N PRO A 33 9.35 7.61 16.15
CA PRO A 33 8.47 6.91 15.22
C PRO A 33 7.23 6.28 15.90
N ASN A 34 7.15 6.37 17.23
CA ASN A 34 6.01 5.92 18.02
C ASN A 34 5.19 7.06 18.64
N LYS A 35 5.56 8.33 18.39
CA LYS A 35 4.79 9.46 18.90
C LYS A 35 3.36 9.42 18.32
N PRO A 36 2.32 9.51 19.17
CA PRO A 36 0.94 9.68 18.71
C PRO A 36 0.79 10.99 17.91
N LEU A 37 0.03 10.94 16.83
CA LEU A 37 -0.20 12.07 15.92
C LEU A 37 -0.81 13.27 16.66
N ASP A 38 -0.33 14.48 16.36
CA ASP A 38 -0.99 15.72 16.78
C ASP A 38 -2.18 15.98 15.83
N PRO A 39 -3.43 15.98 16.31
CA PRO A 39 -4.61 16.12 15.46
C PRO A 39 -4.80 17.52 14.84
N GLY A 40 -3.88 18.47 15.08
CA GLY A 40 -4.04 19.88 14.77
C GLY A 40 -3.47 20.39 13.44
N ASP A 41 -2.56 19.66 12.77
CA ASP A 41 -1.91 20.18 11.56
C ASP A 41 -2.66 19.75 10.27
N PRO A 42 -2.97 20.70 9.37
CA PRO A 42 -3.60 20.39 8.09
C PRO A 42 -2.59 19.68 7.19
N HIS A 43 -2.70 18.36 7.10
CA HIS A 43 -1.95 17.55 6.14
C HIS A 43 -2.84 17.26 4.92
N GLY A 44 -2.31 17.45 3.70
CA GLY A 44 -3.03 17.20 2.44
C GLY A 44 -3.29 18.44 1.56
N LEU A 45 -4.28 18.33 0.66
CA LEU A 45 -4.64 19.37 -0.32
C LEU A 45 -4.84 20.74 0.35
N GLY A 46 -3.86 21.63 0.20
CA GLY A 46 -3.82 22.96 0.84
C GLY A 46 -2.58 23.25 1.68
N GLU A 47 -1.65 22.31 1.83
CA GLU A 47 -0.39 22.53 2.56
C GLU A 47 0.57 23.49 1.83
N THR A 48 1.37 24.22 2.61
CA THR A 48 2.40 25.11 2.06
C THR A 48 3.58 24.32 1.49
N PRO A 49 4.32 24.86 0.49
CA PRO A 49 5.50 24.18 -0.07
C PRO A 49 6.58 23.83 0.97
N GLU A 50 6.65 24.61 2.05
CA GLU A 50 7.60 24.41 3.17
C GLU A 50 7.17 23.24 4.08
N GLN A 51 5.86 23.11 4.34
CA GLN A 51 5.29 21.93 5.00
C GLN A 51 5.46 20.67 4.13
N HIS A 52 5.32 20.80 2.81
CA HIS A 52 5.54 19.72 1.86
C HIS A 52 7.01 19.24 1.84
N ALA A 53 7.98 20.16 1.97
CA ALA A 53 9.40 19.82 2.05
C ALA A 53 9.78 19.15 3.38
N ALA A 54 9.09 19.48 4.48
CA ALA A 54 9.32 18.86 5.79
C ALA A 54 8.95 17.37 5.81
N HIS A 55 8.04 16.93 4.94
CA HIS A 55 7.61 15.54 4.82
C HIS A 55 8.73 14.57 4.40
N ALA A 56 9.75 15.06 3.71
CA ALA A 56 10.92 14.26 3.34
C ALA A 56 11.79 13.85 4.57
N SER A 57 11.56 14.45 5.73
CA SER A 57 12.35 14.23 6.96
C SER A 57 11.70 13.27 7.97
N ILE A 58 10.47 12.80 7.70
CA ILE A 58 9.74 11.90 8.61
C ILE A 58 10.41 10.52 8.61
N ALA A 59 10.74 10.04 9.81
CA ALA A 59 11.35 8.73 9.99
C ALA A 59 10.33 7.62 9.68
N THR A 60 10.70 6.68 8.80
CA THR A 60 9.85 5.55 8.45
C THR A 60 9.57 4.68 9.66
N ARG A 61 8.28 4.38 9.91
CA ARG A 61 7.87 3.57 11.05
C ARG A 61 8.30 2.11 10.85
N LYS A 62 8.79 1.46 11.90
CA LYS A 62 9.17 0.05 11.87
C LYS A 62 7.91 -0.83 11.72
N LEU A 63 7.67 -1.30 10.51
CA LEU A 63 6.57 -2.21 10.20
C LEU A 63 6.89 -3.63 10.70
N TRP A 64 5.87 -4.33 11.19
CA TRP A 64 6.01 -5.71 11.63
C TRP A 64 5.78 -6.65 10.46
N GLY A 65 6.72 -7.57 10.20
CA GLY A 65 6.53 -8.60 9.18
C GLY A 65 7.81 -9.10 8.52
N MET A 66 7.62 -9.81 7.42
CA MET A 66 8.70 -10.33 6.57
C MET A 66 9.26 -9.23 5.66
N ASP A 67 10.47 -9.43 5.15
CA ASP A 67 11.02 -8.56 4.12
C ASP A 67 10.16 -8.59 2.85
N ARG A 68 10.13 -7.48 2.10
CA ARG A 68 9.25 -7.25 0.94
C ARG A 68 9.37 -8.36 -0.11
N ARG A 69 10.58 -8.88 -0.32
CA ARG A 69 10.82 -9.98 -1.28
C ARG A 69 10.16 -11.27 -0.81
N GLN A 70 10.39 -11.64 0.45
CA GLN A 70 9.85 -12.88 1.02
C GLN A 70 8.32 -12.83 1.12
N GLU A 71 7.78 -11.68 1.54
CA GLU A 71 6.34 -11.45 1.58
C GLU A 71 5.72 -11.63 0.18
N ASN A 72 6.37 -11.07 -0.85
CA ASN A 72 5.89 -11.18 -2.22
C ASN A 72 5.95 -12.63 -2.74
N TYR A 73 7.03 -13.37 -2.47
CA TYR A 73 7.10 -14.79 -2.84
C TYR A 73 5.99 -15.61 -2.17
N LEU A 74 5.80 -15.41 -0.87
CA LEU A 74 4.76 -16.10 -0.11
C LEU A 74 3.35 -15.79 -0.65
N PHE A 75 3.09 -14.53 -0.99
CA PHE A 75 1.83 -14.13 -1.63
C PHE A 75 1.59 -14.87 -2.94
N TYR A 76 2.58 -14.95 -3.82
CA TYR A 76 2.43 -15.65 -5.11
C TYR A 76 2.23 -17.16 -4.94
N VAL A 77 2.86 -17.78 -3.94
CA VAL A 77 2.60 -19.18 -3.59
C VAL A 77 1.14 -19.39 -3.22
N TRP A 78 0.58 -18.53 -2.36
CA TRP A 78 -0.84 -18.58 -2.00
C TRP A 78 -1.75 -18.31 -3.19
N MET A 79 -1.48 -17.24 -3.94
CA MET A 79 -2.30 -16.82 -5.07
C MET A 79 -2.35 -17.91 -6.15
N ILE A 80 -1.21 -18.40 -6.63
CA ILE A 80 -1.16 -19.40 -7.70
C ILE A 80 -1.84 -20.70 -7.25
N SER A 81 -1.53 -21.16 -6.03
CA SER A 81 -2.14 -22.38 -5.48
C SER A 81 -3.66 -22.24 -5.39
N SER A 82 -4.15 -21.09 -4.90
CA SER A 82 -5.59 -20.84 -4.79
C SER A 82 -6.28 -20.83 -6.15
N LEU A 83 -5.70 -20.21 -7.17
CA LEU A 83 -6.28 -20.17 -8.52
C LEU A 83 -6.33 -21.57 -9.15
N CYS A 84 -5.26 -22.36 -9.02
CA CYS A 84 -5.23 -23.74 -9.50
C CYS A 84 -6.27 -24.61 -8.79
N LEU A 85 -6.41 -24.48 -7.47
CA LEU A 85 -7.38 -25.23 -6.68
C LEU A 85 -8.82 -24.82 -7.02
N LEU A 86 -9.08 -23.54 -7.30
CA LEU A 86 -10.41 -23.09 -7.71
C LEU A 86 -10.81 -23.66 -9.06
N ILE A 87 -9.89 -23.69 -10.04
CA ILE A 87 -10.11 -24.31 -11.34
C ILE A 87 -10.34 -25.82 -11.17
N ALA A 88 -9.53 -26.49 -10.36
CA ALA A 88 -9.71 -27.91 -10.06
C ALA A 88 -11.06 -28.18 -9.39
N ALA A 89 -11.50 -27.33 -8.45
CA ALA A 89 -12.81 -27.45 -7.81
C ALA A 89 -13.95 -27.27 -8.82
N ALA A 90 -13.82 -26.34 -9.78
CA ALA A 90 -14.81 -26.14 -10.84
C ALA A 90 -14.95 -27.41 -11.70
N VAL A 91 -13.82 -27.99 -12.12
CA VAL A 91 -13.82 -29.23 -12.92
C VAL A 91 -14.38 -30.41 -12.11
N ILE A 92 -13.88 -30.63 -10.90
CA ILE A 92 -14.28 -31.77 -10.05
C ILE A 92 -15.76 -31.65 -9.66
N GLY A 93 -16.23 -30.46 -9.29
CA GLY A 93 -17.62 -30.24 -8.89
C GLY A 93 -18.59 -30.52 -10.03
N ARG A 94 -18.21 -30.20 -11.27
CA ARG A 94 -19.02 -30.53 -12.44
C ARG A 94 -19.17 -32.04 -12.69
N TYR A 95 -18.11 -32.84 -12.45
CA TYR A 95 -18.14 -34.28 -12.71
C TYR A 95 -18.62 -35.13 -11.52
N TYR A 96 -18.13 -34.82 -10.32
CA TYR A 96 -18.30 -35.65 -9.12
C TYR A 96 -19.34 -35.09 -8.13
N ARG A 97 -19.90 -33.90 -8.40
CA ARG A 97 -20.82 -33.16 -7.51
C ARG A 97 -20.14 -32.61 -6.26
N THR A 98 -20.82 -31.66 -5.60
CA THR A 98 -20.28 -30.96 -4.43
C THR A 98 -20.12 -31.82 -3.17
N TRP A 99 -20.91 -32.89 -3.05
CA TRP A 99 -20.88 -33.78 -1.89
C TRP A 99 -19.70 -34.76 -1.91
N HIS A 100 -19.00 -34.88 -3.05
CA HIS A 100 -17.90 -35.82 -3.15
C HIS A 100 -16.69 -35.36 -2.32
N PRO A 101 -16.03 -36.25 -1.56
CA PRO A 101 -14.90 -35.88 -0.70
C PRO A 101 -13.77 -35.16 -1.43
N ALA A 102 -13.51 -35.52 -2.70
CA ALA A 102 -12.51 -34.83 -3.52
C ALA A 102 -12.86 -33.36 -3.78
N PHE A 103 -14.14 -33.05 -4.04
CA PHE A 103 -14.57 -31.65 -4.20
C PHE A 103 -14.38 -30.87 -2.90
N ILE A 104 -14.86 -31.44 -1.79
CA ILE A 104 -14.76 -30.81 -0.47
C ILE A 104 -13.29 -30.55 -0.11
N GLY A 105 -12.41 -31.52 -0.33
CA GLY A 105 -10.98 -31.38 -0.06
C GLY A 105 -10.33 -30.26 -0.88
N VAL A 106 -10.57 -30.23 -2.19
CA VAL A 106 -9.99 -29.22 -3.09
C VAL A 106 -10.57 -27.84 -2.79
N MET A 107 -11.87 -27.72 -2.56
CA MET A 107 -12.53 -26.46 -2.21
C MET A 107 -12.06 -25.93 -0.85
N THR A 108 -11.87 -26.81 0.14
CA THR A 108 -11.33 -26.41 1.45
C THR A 108 -9.90 -25.90 1.32
N ALA A 109 -9.05 -26.59 0.56
CA ALA A 109 -7.68 -26.15 0.30
C ALA A 109 -7.65 -24.81 -0.46
N PHE A 110 -8.55 -24.60 -1.43
CA PHE A 110 -8.74 -23.31 -2.09
C PHE A 110 -9.06 -22.22 -1.06
N MET A 111 -10.06 -22.43 -0.20
CA MET A 111 -10.47 -21.43 0.79
C MET A 111 -9.31 -21.06 1.72
N VAL A 112 -8.58 -22.05 2.23
CA VAL A 112 -7.42 -21.81 3.11
C VAL A 112 -6.34 -20.98 2.40
N THR A 113 -5.94 -21.37 1.19
CA THR A 113 -4.87 -20.69 0.45
C THR A 113 -5.28 -19.30 -0.01
N HIS A 114 -6.53 -19.14 -0.46
CA HIS A 114 -7.10 -17.85 -0.86
C HIS A 114 -7.16 -16.88 0.33
N TRP A 115 -7.72 -17.31 1.46
CA TRP A 115 -7.81 -16.49 2.66
C TRP A 115 -6.46 -16.18 3.27
N ALA A 116 -5.48 -17.09 3.20
CA ALA A 116 -4.11 -16.80 3.63
C ALA A 116 -3.49 -15.65 2.82
N GLY A 117 -3.58 -15.69 1.49
CA GLY A 117 -3.10 -14.61 0.63
C GLY A 117 -3.85 -13.29 0.82
N TRP A 118 -5.17 -13.37 1.04
CA TRP A 118 -6.01 -12.21 1.34
C TRP A 118 -5.63 -11.56 2.67
N LEU A 119 -5.59 -12.35 3.76
CA LEU A 119 -5.26 -11.88 5.12
C LEU A 119 -3.84 -11.32 5.19
N GLN A 120 -2.87 -11.99 4.57
CA GLN A 120 -1.49 -11.48 4.49
C GLN A 120 -1.47 -10.07 3.90
N THR A 121 -2.23 -9.84 2.83
CA THR A 121 -2.29 -8.53 2.16
C THR A 121 -3.10 -7.51 2.95
N ALA A 122 -4.25 -7.90 3.50
CA ALA A 122 -5.10 -7.04 4.31
C ALA A 122 -4.37 -6.55 5.58
N VAL A 123 -3.63 -7.42 6.26
CA VAL A 123 -2.81 -7.04 7.43
C VAL A 123 -1.71 -6.06 7.02
N GLY A 124 -1.02 -6.30 5.90
CA GLY A 124 -0.03 -5.37 5.38
C GLY A 124 -0.62 -3.99 5.06
N MET A 125 -1.84 -3.95 4.50
CA MET A 125 -2.55 -2.69 4.25
C MET A 125 -2.95 -2.01 5.55
N ALA A 126 -3.49 -2.74 6.54
CA ALA A 126 -3.90 -2.19 7.82
C ALA A 126 -2.73 -1.53 8.58
N GLN A 127 -1.53 -2.10 8.50
CA GLN A 127 -0.32 -1.52 9.10
C GLN A 127 0.14 -0.22 8.43
N ARG A 128 -0.31 0.04 7.20
CA ARG A 128 0.09 1.19 6.36
C ARG A 128 -1.08 2.11 6.02
N ALA A 129 -2.22 1.88 6.68
CA ALA A 129 -3.44 2.63 6.46
C ALA A 129 -3.28 4.09 6.91
N SER A 130 -4.12 4.97 6.39
CA SER A 130 -4.07 6.41 6.65
C SER A 130 -4.19 6.78 8.13
N TRP A 131 -4.81 5.95 8.96
CA TRP A 131 -4.90 6.19 10.41
C TRP A 131 -3.66 5.72 11.21
N VAL A 132 -2.74 4.98 10.58
CA VAL A 132 -1.50 4.49 11.21
C VAL A 132 -0.26 5.26 10.74
N ARG A 133 -0.35 5.83 9.54
CA ARG A 133 0.74 6.47 8.79
C ARG A 133 0.49 7.97 8.68
N GLU A 134 1.57 8.76 8.69
CA GLU A 134 1.50 10.18 8.34
C GLU A 134 1.21 10.37 6.84
N GLU A 135 0.27 11.26 6.51
CA GLU A 135 -0.17 11.46 5.12
C GLU A 135 0.97 11.93 4.21
N ALA A 136 1.91 12.65 4.80
CA ALA A 136 3.21 13.09 4.33
C ALA A 136 4.17 11.99 3.84
N ASP A 137 4.09 10.78 4.41
CA ASP A 137 5.05 9.70 4.13
C ASP A 137 4.76 9.06 2.77
N LEU A 138 5.35 9.65 1.73
CA LEU A 138 5.21 9.19 0.34
C LEU A 138 5.72 7.76 0.12
N GLU A 139 6.69 7.28 0.89
CA GLU A 139 7.22 5.93 0.71
C GLU A 139 6.21 4.89 1.19
N THR A 140 5.68 5.04 2.39
CA THR A 140 4.69 4.09 2.93
C THR A 140 3.38 4.14 2.13
N ARG A 141 3.05 5.28 1.51
CA ARG A 141 1.96 5.39 0.52
C ARG A 141 2.15 4.54 -0.71
N LYS A 142 3.33 4.64 -1.33
CA LYS A 142 3.67 3.81 -2.50
C LYS A 142 3.61 2.32 -2.13
N GLN A 143 4.00 1.96 -0.91
CA GLN A 143 3.84 0.60 -0.39
C GLN A 143 2.38 0.21 -0.20
N TYR A 144 1.54 1.08 0.38
CA TYR A 144 0.10 0.84 0.53
C TYR A 144 -0.58 0.63 -0.83
N LEU A 145 -0.30 1.51 -1.81
CA LEU A 145 -0.80 1.38 -3.17
C LEU A 145 -0.36 0.06 -3.82
N TYR A 146 0.91 -0.34 -3.63
CA TYR A 146 1.39 -1.64 -4.10
C TYR A 146 0.59 -2.82 -3.48
N LEU A 147 0.29 -2.76 -2.19
CA LEU A 147 -0.50 -3.80 -1.51
C LEU A 147 -1.96 -3.80 -1.97
N ALA A 148 -2.56 -2.63 -2.20
CA ALA A 148 -3.91 -2.50 -2.75
C ALA A 148 -3.99 -3.12 -4.15
N VAL A 149 -3.03 -2.81 -5.03
CA VAL A 149 -2.92 -3.42 -6.36
C VAL A 149 -2.70 -4.93 -6.27
N ARG A 150 -1.84 -5.37 -5.33
CA ARG A 150 -1.60 -6.80 -5.07
C ARG A 150 -2.86 -7.54 -4.65
N LEU A 151 -3.71 -6.93 -3.81
CA LEU A 151 -4.98 -7.51 -3.40
C LEU A 151 -5.92 -7.70 -4.62
N ASN A 152 -5.98 -6.73 -5.54
CA ASN A 152 -6.75 -6.88 -6.78
C ASN A 152 -6.22 -7.99 -7.69
N ARG A 153 -4.90 -8.23 -7.72
CA ARG A 153 -4.31 -9.36 -8.46
C ARG A 153 -4.77 -10.73 -7.95
N LEU A 154 -5.19 -10.83 -6.69
CA LEU A 154 -5.79 -12.04 -6.14
C LEU A 154 -7.30 -12.08 -6.44
N MET A 155 -8.02 -11.01 -6.12
CA MET A 155 -9.48 -11.01 -6.15
C MET A 155 -10.04 -11.00 -7.57
N LEU A 156 -9.47 -10.20 -8.50
CA LEU A 156 -10.02 -10.08 -9.84
C LEU A 156 -9.96 -11.40 -10.64
N PRO A 157 -8.84 -12.14 -10.71
CA PRO A 157 -8.83 -13.45 -11.36
C PRO A 157 -9.73 -14.47 -10.66
N THR A 158 -9.80 -14.45 -9.33
CA THR A 158 -10.70 -15.33 -8.56
C THR A 158 -12.17 -15.07 -8.93
N ALA A 159 -12.56 -13.79 -9.04
CA ALA A 159 -13.90 -13.40 -9.46
C ALA A 159 -14.21 -13.87 -10.89
N ILE A 160 -13.25 -13.71 -11.82
CA ILE A 160 -13.43 -14.16 -13.21
C ILE A 160 -13.67 -15.67 -13.27
N ILE A 161 -12.84 -16.48 -12.59
CA ILE A 161 -13.02 -17.93 -12.55
C ILE A 161 -14.36 -18.30 -11.91
N GLY A 162 -14.72 -17.64 -10.80
CA GLY A 162 -16.02 -17.82 -10.13
C GLY A 162 -17.19 -17.56 -11.07
N LEU A 163 -17.17 -16.44 -11.80
CA LEU A 163 -18.21 -16.07 -12.76
C LEU A 163 -18.28 -17.06 -13.94
N SER A 164 -17.12 -17.40 -14.52
CA SER A 164 -17.02 -18.35 -15.63
C SER A 164 -17.50 -19.75 -15.26
N THR A 165 -17.43 -20.13 -13.98
CA THR A 165 -17.94 -21.41 -13.48
C THR A 165 -19.43 -21.33 -13.14
N PHE A 166 -19.87 -20.21 -12.56
CA PHE A 166 -21.26 -19.96 -12.20
C PHE A 166 -22.18 -19.96 -13.42
N ILE A 167 -21.83 -19.26 -14.50
CA ILE A 167 -22.68 -19.14 -15.69
C ILE A 167 -23.17 -20.50 -16.23
N PRO A 168 -22.28 -21.45 -16.61
CA PRO A 168 -22.73 -22.76 -17.08
C PRO A 168 -23.41 -23.57 -15.98
N GLY A 169 -22.95 -23.48 -14.73
CA GLY A 169 -23.57 -24.16 -13.60
C GLY A 169 -25.01 -23.71 -13.32
N TYR A 170 -25.32 -22.43 -13.55
CA TYR A 170 -26.65 -21.85 -13.38
C TYR A 170 -27.58 -22.15 -14.55
N VAL A 171 -27.06 -22.20 -15.78
CA VAL A 171 -27.82 -22.56 -16.97
C VAL A 171 -28.26 -24.02 -16.91
N ASP A 172 -27.34 -24.93 -16.54
CA ASP A 172 -27.59 -26.38 -16.50
C ASP A 172 -28.26 -26.85 -15.19
N ARG A 173 -28.83 -25.92 -14.41
CA ARG A 173 -29.40 -26.21 -13.08
C ARG A 173 -30.62 -27.13 -13.13
N ASP A 174 -31.32 -27.13 -14.26
CA ASP A 174 -32.58 -27.86 -14.45
C ASP A 174 -32.33 -29.29 -14.98
N ASP A 175 -31.21 -29.52 -15.69
CA ASP A 175 -30.86 -30.81 -16.30
C ASP A 175 -30.03 -31.74 -15.40
N THR A 176 -29.33 -31.18 -14.42
CA THR A 176 -28.50 -31.93 -13.47
C THR A 176 -29.29 -32.15 -12.17
N PRO A 177 -29.36 -33.36 -11.58
CA PRO A 177 -30.08 -33.57 -10.33
C PRO A 177 -29.54 -32.63 -9.23
N HIS A 178 -30.32 -31.59 -8.96
CA HIS A 178 -30.19 -30.53 -7.94
C HIS A 178 -28.86 -30.44 -7.18
N ASP A 179 -27.74 -30.16 -7.86
CA ASP A 179 -26.51 -29.72 -7.19
C ASP A 179 -26.58 -28.21 -6.93
N LEU A 180 -27.61 -27.82 -6.18
CA LEU A 180 -27.86 -26.44 -5.75
C LEU A 180 -26.60 -25.78 -5.12
N PRO A 181 -25.81 -26.47 -4.28
CA PRO A 181 -24.61 -25.88 -3.70
C PRO A 181 -23.55 -25.49 -4.74
N TYR A 182 -23.47 -26.20 -5.88
CA TYR A 182 -22.40 -25.99 -6.85
C TYR A 182 -22.39 -24.56 -7.38
N TRP A 183 -23.45 -24.16 -8.08
CA TRP A 183 -23.50 -22.86 -8.72
C TRP A 183 -23.63 -21.72 -7.70
N LEU A 184 -24.29 -21.94 -6.56
CA LEU A 184 -24.38 -20.95 -5.48
C LEU A 184 -23.01 -20.66 -4.85
N LEU A 185 -22.17 -21.68 -4.67
CA LEU A 185 -20.85 -21.49 -4.10
C LEU A 185 -19.95 -20.67 -5.03
N PHE A 186 -19.95 -20.97 -6.33
CA PHE A 186 -19.20 -20.19 -7.31
C PHE A 186 -19.76 -18.77 -7.48
N LEU A 187 -21.08 -18.59 -7.36
CA LEU A 187 -21.71 -17.27 -7.28
C LEU A 187 -21.22 -16.48 -6.06
N LEU A 188 -21.15 -17.13 -4.89
CA LEU A 188 -20.65 -16.50 -3.66
C LEU A 188 -19.18 -16.09 -3.80
N ILE A 189 -18.34 -16.97 -4.35
CA ILE A 189 -16.91 -16.68 -4.62
C ILE A 189 -16.79 -15.48 -5.58
N PHE A 190 -17.61 -15.43 -6.63
CA PHE A 190 -17.66 -14.31 -7.55
C PHE A 190 -18.07 -13.01 -6.85
N ILE A 191 -19.23 -12.98 -6.18
CA ILE A 191 -19.75 -11.76 -5.54
C ILE A 191 -18.76 -11.22 -4.52
N TRP A 192 -18.24 -12.10 -3.65
CA TRP A 192 -17.27 -11.71 -2.64
C TRP A 192 -16.06 -11.02 -3.29
N ASN A 193 -15.39 -11.70 -4.21
CA ASN A 193 -14.18 -11.17 -4.82
C ASN A 193 -14.43 -9.95 -5.70
N ALA A 194 -15.56 -9.89 -6.41
CA ALA A 194 -15.92 -8.75 -7.24
C ALA A 194 -16.18 -7.50 -6.39
N VAL A 195 -16.99 -7.62 -5.33
CA VAL A 195 -17.32 -6.49 -4.45
C VAL A 195 -16.08 -5.95 -3.77
N PHE A 196 -15.26 -6.82 -3.16
CA PHE A 196 -14.03 -6.37 -2.50
C PHE A 196 -13.02 -5.81 -3.50
N SER A 197 -12.94 -6.32 -4.74
CA SER A 197 -12.10 -5.76 -5.79
C SER A 197 -12.55 -4.38 -6.24
N VAL A 198 -13.84 -4.14 -6.39
CA VAL A 198 -14.38 -2.83 -6.77
C VAL A 198 -14.19 -1.83 -5.63
N MET A 199 -14.49 -2.22 -4.39
CA MET A 199 -14.30 -1.37 -3.21
C MET A 199 -12.82 -1.00 -3.03
N ASN A 200 -11.91 -1.97 -3.20
CA ASN A 200 -10.48 -1.72 -3.12
C ASN A 200 -9.98 -0.83 -4.28
N ALA A 201 -10.49 -1.05 -5.50
CA ALA A 201 -10.19 -0.19 -6.64
C ALA A 201 -10.59 1.26 -6.39
N TYR A 202 -11.81 1.49 -5.90
CA TYR A 202 -12.35 2.83 -5.68
C TYR A 202 -11.73 3.51 -4.45
N ASN A 203 -11.78 2.86 -3.27
CA ASN A 203 -11.39 3.48 -2.01
C ASN A 203 -9.88 3.56 -1.80
N ASN A 204 -9.11 2.60 -2.34
CA ASN A 204 -7.68 2.51 -2.07
C ASN A 204 -6.85 2.87 -3.30
N ILE A 205 -7.10 2.25 -4.46
CA ILE A 205 -6.25 2.42 -5.64
C ILE A 205 -6.44 3.79 -6.27
N THR A 206 -7.67 4.17 -6.61
CA THR A 206 -7.95 5.48 -7.23
C THR A 206 -7.55 6.61 -6.31
N TRP A 207 -7.99 6.57 -5.05
CA TRP A 207 -7.69 7.61 -4.07
C TRP A 207 -6.18 7.82 -3.87
N GLU A 208 -5.41 6.74 -3.65
CA GLU A 208 -3.97 6.86 -3.43
C GLU A 208 -3.20 7.19 -4.70
N SER A 209 -3.63 6.67 -5.86
CA SER A 209 -2.99 6.99 -7.14
C SER A 209 -3.13 8.47 -7.50
N ASP A 210 -4.34 9.03 -7.41
CA ASP A 210 -4.61 10.42 -7.77
C ASP A 210 -3.86 11.38 -6.82
N ARG A 211 -3.85 11.05 -5.52
CA ARG A 211 -3.18 11.88 -4.51
C ARG A 211 -1.64 11.77 -4.59
N LEU A 212 -1.10 10.60 -4.92
CA LEU A 212 0.34 10.44 -5.17
C LEU A 212 0.78 11.14 -6.47
N GLU A 213 -0.08 11.19 -7.49
CA GLU A 213 0.22 11.95 -8.72
C GLU A 213 0.30 13.46 -8.45
N PHE A 214 -0.52 13.96 -7.53
CA PHE A 214 -0.47 15.35 -7.08
C PHE A 214 0.79 15.66 -6.25
N GLU A 215 1.16 14.77 -5.31
CA GLU A 215 2.24 15.01 -4.34
C GLU A 215 3.63 14.53 -4.81
N GLY A 216 3.73 13.68 -5.84
CA GLY A 216 5.00 13.11 -6.27
C GLY A 216 5.02 12.64 -7.72
N GLY A 217 5.86 13.26 -8.55
CA GLY A 217 5.88 13.08 -10.01
C GLY A 217 6.23 11.67 -10.54
N GLU A 218 6.70 10.73 -9.71
CA GLU A 218 6.97 9.35 -10.14
C GLU A 218 6.41 8.28 -9.19
N GLN A 219 5.50 7.46 -9.72
CA GLN A 219 4.96 6.27 -9.07
C GLN A 219 4.76 5.10 -10.06
N PRO A 220 4.95 3.84 -9.61
CA PRO A 220 4.86 2.66 -10.49
C PRO A 220 3.45 2.34 -11.00
N PHE A 221 2.41 3.01 -10.47
CA PHE A 221 1.01 2.75 -10.76
C PHE A 221 0.24 4.00 -11.24
N ARG A 222 0.95 4.98 -11.84
CA ARG A 222 0.40 6.25 -12.31
C ARG A 222 -0.88 6.11 -13.14
N ILE A 223 -0.96 5.10 -14.02
CA ILE A 223 -2.15 4.84 -14.80
C ILE A 223 -3.14 4.06 -13.93
N THR A 224 -4.07 4.78 -13.29
CA THR A 224 -5.07 4.23 -12.36
C THR A 224 -5.83 3.05 -12.96
N LYS A 225 -6.20 3.10 -14.25
CA LYS A 225 -6.88 1.99 -14.94
C LYS A 225 -6.06 0.70 -14.97
N LEU A 226 -4.74 0.79 -15.19
CA LEU A 226 -3.87 -0.38 -15.15
C LEU A 226 -3.70 -0.87 -13.71
N ALA A 227 -3.56 0.06 -12.75
CA ALA A 227 -3.45 -0.28 -11.33
C ALA A 227 -4.68 -1.05 -10.82
N ILE A 228 -5.90 -0.65 -11.23
CA ILE A 228 -7.15 -1.35 -10.93
C ILE A 228 -7.13 -2.80 -11.45
N LEU A 229 -6.60 -3.01 -12.65
CA LEU A 229 -6.42 -4.33 -13.25
C LEU A 229 -5.25 -5.13 -12.64
N GLY A 230 -4.56 -4.58 -11.65
CA GLY A 230 -3.39 -5.21 -11.07
C GLY A 230 -2.10 -4.96 -11.85
N LEU A 231 -2.09 -4.16 -12.91
CA LEU A 231 -0.93 -4.01 -13.80
C LEU A 231 -0.08 -2.78 -13.43
N PRO A 232 1.26 -2.90 -13.46
CA PRO A 232 2.13 -1.74 -13.31
C PRO A 232 2.03 -0.82 -14.53
N SER A 233 2.29 0.47 -14.32
CA SER A 233 2.39 1.42 -15.44
C SER A 233 3.70 1.19 -16.22
N PRO A 234 3.69 1.35 -17.56
CA PRO A 234 4.91 1.36 -18.34
C PRO A 234 5.86 2.45 -17.82
N LYS A 235 7.16 2.15 -17.70
CA LYS A 235 8.16 3.18 -17.41
C LYS A 235 8.20 4.16 -18.59
N GLU A 236 8.16 5.46 -18.32
CA GLU A 236 8.47 6.44 -19.35
C GLU A 236 9.89 6.20 -19.85
N LYS A 237 10.02 5.92 -21.14
CA LYS A 237 11.31 6.05 -21.81
C LYS A 237 11.58 7.55 -21.88
N PHE A 238 12.31 8.11 -20.92
CA PHE A 238 12.95 9.40 -21.11
C PHE A 238 13.78 9.29 -22.39
N SER A 239 13.33 9.95 -23.47
CA SER A 239 14.19 10.18 -24.62
C SER A 239 15.34 11.05 -24.11
N SER A 240 16.53 10.50 -24.05
CA SER A 240 17.74 11.26 -23.77
C SER A 240 17.83 12.43 -24.75
N GLY A 241 17.91 13.65 -24.22
CA GLY A 241 18.58 14.78 -24.88
C GLY A 241 17.91 15.35 -26.13
N LYS A 242 17.03 16.34 -25.92
CA LYS A 242 17.18 17.60 -26.66
C LYS A 242 16.84 18.75 -25.72
N GLN A 243 17.91 19.36 -25.20
CA GLN A 243 17.87 20.69 -24.62
C GLN A 243 17.07 21.59 -25.57
N ARG A 244 15.94 22.12 -25.11
CA ARG A 244 15.43 23.37 -25.67
C ARG A 244 16.30 24.45 -25.04
N GLU A 245 17.43 24.72 -25.69
CA GLU A 245 18.12 25.98 -25.53
C GLU A 245 17.11 27.10 -25.70
N GLY A 246 17.11 28.01 -24.73
CA GLY A 246 16.42 29.27 -24.84
C GLY A 246 16.87 29.99 -26.10
N LYS A 247 15.91 30.53 -26.82
CA LYS A 247 16.17 31.60 -27.77
C LYS A 247 15.45 32.82 -27.25
N GLU A 248 16.20 33.64 -26.52
CA GLU A 248 16.05 35.09 -26.63
C GLU A 248 16.25 35.45 -28.11
N ILE A 249 15.28 36.15 -28.69
CA ILE A 249 15.35 37.43 -29.41
C ILE A 249 13.90 37.90 -29.56
#